data_AF-M0A558-F1
#
_entry.id   AF-M0A558-F1
#
_cell.length_a   1.000
_cell.length_b   1.000
_cell.length_c   1.000
_cell.angle_alpha   90.00
_cell.angle_beta   90.00
_cell.angle_gamma   90.00
#
_symmetry.space_group_name_H-M   'P 1'
#
loop_
_entity.id
_entity.type
_entity.pdbx_description
1 polymer ?
#
loop_
_entity_poly.entity_id
_entity_poly.type
_entity_poly.pdbx_seq_one_letter_code
_entity_poly.pdbx_strand_id
1 'polypeptide(L)'
;MTDESSTPGPKPKVARLIAEYEQELAGIGGELESRWTDPETDDSLRSLADWFNEQLLRAALADAGVETVTDDVSQLYSLLAGDTGSRGERTQIERRLERQGVDVASLADEFVSYGAIRSYLTGYRNATPPSATERTNATTIARTIDGLRQRTVAVTESKLDRLQDTDQLQVGPHRVFADVQVLCERCGKQYDVADLLDAGSCDCYEP
;
A
#
# COMPACT_ATOMS: atom_id res chain seq x y z
N MET A 1 -30.29 -33.90 -22.71
CA MET A 1 -29.94 -32.50 -22.37
C MET A 1 -28.45 -32.52 -22.14
N THR A 2 -27.70 -32.04 -23.13
CA THR A 2 -26.25 -32.16 -23.18
C THR A 2 -25.67 -30.92 -22.54
N ASP A 3 -24.85 -31.16 -21.52
CA ASP A 3 -24.14 -30.17 -20.72
C ASP A 3 -23.19 -29.36 -21.62
N GLU A 4 -23.49 -28.06 -21.78
CA GLU A 4 -22.61 -27.11 -22.47
C GLU A 4 -21.38 -26.89 -21.60
N SER A 5 -20.30 -27.55 -21.99
CA SER A 5 -18.95 -27.34 -21.47
C SER A 5 -18.53 -25.88 -21.73
N SER A 6 -18.69 -25.05 -20.71
CA SER A 6 -18.12 -23.70 -20.68
C SER A 6 -16.61 -23.81 -20.79
N THR A 7 -16.08 -23.49 -21.96
CA THR A 7 -14.63 -23.38 -22.18
C THR A 7 -14.11 -22.28 -21.26
N PRO A 8 -13.06 -22.52 -20.44
CA PRO A 8 -12.49 -21.46 -19.61
C PRO A 8 -12.10 -20.28 -20.50
N GLY A 9 -12.63 -19.09 -20.19
CA GLY A 9 -12.32 -17.88 -20.94
C GLY A 9 -10.80 -17.59 -20.97
N PRO A 10 -10.36 -16.62 -21.78
CA PRO A 10 -8.95 -16.25 -21.88
C PRO A 10 -8.36 -16.01 -20.48
N LYS A 11 -7.19 -16.59 -20.19
CA LYS A 11 -6.49 -16.36 -18.92
C LYS A 11 -6.25 -14.85 -18.75
N PRO A 12 -6.56 -14.24 -17.59
CA PRO A 12 -6.28 -12.82 -17.36
C PRO A 12 -4.79 -12.53 -17.53
N LYS A 13 -4.47 -11.31 -18.00
CA LYS A 13 -3.08 -10.86 -18.25
C LYS A 13 -2.13 -11.17 -17.08
N VAL A 14 -2.55 -10.87 -15.85
CA VAL A 14 -1.78 -11.14 -14.63
C VAL A 14 -1.47 -12.64 -14.46
N ALA A 15 -2.46 -13.52 -14.69
CA ALA A 15 -2.25 -14.97 -14.58
C ALA A 15 -1.32 -15.51 -15.68
N ARG A 16 -1.36 -14.91 -16.87
CA ARG A 16 -0.41 -15.24 -17.95
C ARG A 16 1.01 -14.81 -17.56
N LEU A 17 1.19 -13.58 -17.09
CA LEU A 17 2.52 -13.06 -16.72
C LEU A 17 3.15 -13.82 -15.55
N ILE A 18 2.37 -14.21 -14.54
CA ILE A 18 2.85 -15.07 -13.46
C ILE A 18 3.33 -16.42 -13.99
N ALA A 19 2.65 -16.99 -15.00
CA ALA A 19 3.06 -18.26 -15.60
C ALA A 19 4.26 -18.10 -16.55
N GLU A 20 4.42 -16.94 -17.16
CA GLU A 20 5.54 -16.60 -18.05
C GLU A 20 6.85 -16.46 -17.24
N TYR A 21 6.78 -15.77 -16.10
CA TYR A 21 7.89 -15.58 -15.15
C TYR A 21 7.70 -16.44 -13.90
N GLU A 22 7.43 -17.74 -14.06
CA GLU A 22 7.08 -18.62 -12.94
C GLU A 22 8.18 -18.68 -11.86
N GLN A 23 9.44 -18.54 -12.25
CA GLN A 23 10.59 -18.63 -11.33
C GLN A 23 10.67 -17.39 -10.42
N GLU A 24 10.42 -16.20 -10.97
CA GLU A 24 10.55 -14.91 -10.28
C GLU A 24 9.25 -14.45 -9.64
N LEU A 25 8.09 -14.80 -10.23
CA LEU A 25 6.76 -14.39 -9.78
C LEU A 25 6.02 -15.51 -9.02
N ALA A 26 6.73 -16.55 -8.61
CA ALA A 26 6.20 -17.58 -7.72
C ALA A 26 5.57 -16.94 -6.47
N GLY A 27 4.32 -17.29 -6.16
CA GLY A 27 3.61 -16.80 -4.97
C GLY A 27 3.05 -15.38 -5.07
N ILE A 28 3.43 -14.57 -6.07
CA ILE A 28 2.92 -13.20 -6.26
C ILE A 28 1.39 -13.15 -6.34
N GLY A 29 0.78 -14.18 -6.94
CA GLY A 29 -0.67 -14.29 -7.00
C GLY A 29 -1.35 -14.37 -5.64
N GLY A 30 -0.73 -15.05 -4.67
CA GLY A 30 -1.23 -15.15 -3.29
C GLY A 30 -0.92 -13.89 -2.48
N GLU A 31 0.23 -13.27 -2.73
CA GLU A 31 0.60 -11.98 -2.12
C GLU A 31 -0.36 -10.86 -2.54
N LEU A 32 -0.72 -10.77 -3.83
CA LEU A 32 -1.74 -9.84 -4.33
C LEU A 32 -3.09 -10.04 -3.63
N GLU A 33 -3.48 -11.31 -3.43
CA GLU A 33 -4.73 -11.67 -2.76
C GLU A 33 -4.67 -11.26 -1.28
N SER A 34 -3.63 -11.67 -0.57
CA SER A 34 -3.41 -11.33 0.84
C SER A 34 -3.48 -9.83 1.05
N ARG A 35 -2.66 -9.05 0.33
CA ARG A 35 -2.62 -7.59 0.43
C ARG A 35 -3.92 -6.89 0.04
N TRP A 36 -4.76 -7.50 -0.77
CA TRP A 36 -6.03 -6.89 -1.16
C TRP A 36 -7.17 -7.25 -0.21
N THR A 37 -7.10 -8.43 0.41
CA THR A 37 -8.10 -8.95 1.35
C THR A 37 -7.82 -8.60 2.80
N ASP A 38 -6.59 -8.17 3.13
CA ASP A 38 -6.17 -7.86 4.48
C ASP A 38 -6.78 -6.51 4.94
N PRO A 39 -7.64 -6.51 5.97
CA PRO A 39 -8.25 -5.29 6.50
C PRO A 39 -7.24 -4.29 7.09
N GLU A 40 -6.04 -4.74 7.45
CA GLU A 40 -4.98 -3.88 8.01
C GLU A 40 -4.18 -3.13 6.95
N THR A 41 -4.33 -3.53 5.69
CA THR A 41 -3.64 -2.93 4.55
C THR A 41 -4.52 -1.90 3.85
N ASP A 42 -3.92 -0.74 3.55
CA ASP A 42 -4.56 0.33 2.78
C ASP A 42 -4.25 0.22 1.27
N ASP A 43 -3.89 -0.98 0.79
CA ASP A 43 -3.44 -1.19 -0.59
C ASP A 43 -4.61 -1.02 -1.58
N SER A 44 -4.56 0.07 -2.34
CA SER A 44 -5.51 0.29 -3.43
C SER A 44 -5.21 -0.65 -4.60
N LEU A 45 -6.23 -0.98 -5.42
CA LEU A 45 -6.03 -1.73 -6.67
C LEU A 45 -5.00 -1.08 -7.62
N ARG A 46 -4.80 0.24 -7.50
CA ARG A 46 -3.77 0.96 -8.25
C ARG A 46 -2.39 0.70 -7.66
N SER A 47 -2.23 0.82 -6.35
CA SER A 47 -1.00 0.49 -5.64
C SER A 47 -0.56 -0.95 -5.90
N LEU A 48 -1.51 -1.89 -5.94
CA LEU A 48 -1.24 -3.29 -6.27
C LEU A 48 -0.82 -3.49 -7.74
N ALA A 49 -1.34 -2.68 -8.67
CA ALA A 49 -0.90 -2.71 -10.06
C ALA A 49 0.53 -2.19 -10.21
N ASP A 50 0.85 -1.08 -9.53
CA ASP A 50 2.20 -0.52 -9.52
C ASP A 50 3.19 -1.51 -8.90
N TRP A 51 2.86 -2.06 -7.73
CA TRP A 51 3.67 -3.09 -7.09
C TRP A 51 3.88 -4.33 -7.98
N PHE A 52 2.83 -4.83 -8.64
CA PHE A 52 2.97 -5.96 -9.56
C PHE A 52 3.88 -5.64 -10.74
N ASN A 53 3.74 -4.45 -11.34
CA ASN A 53 4.57 -4.03 -12.46
C ASN A 53 6.05 -3.87 -12.05
N GLU A 54 6.33 -3.45 -10.82
CA GLU A 54 7.68 -3.44 -10.28
C GLU A 54 8.25 -4.86 -10.12
N GLN A 55 7.44 -5.84 -9.69
CA GLN A 55 7.87 -7.24 -9.64
C GLN A 55 8.12 -7.79 -11.05
N LEU A 56 7.25 -7.47 -12.01
CA LEU A 56 7.41 -7.86 -13.41
C LEU A 56 8.68 -7.28 -14.02
N LEU A 57 8.97 -6.00 -13.78
CA LEU A 57 10.21 -5.36 -14.21
C LEU A 57 11.43 -6.04 -13.57
N ARG A 58 11.38 -6.33 -12.27
CA ARG A 58 12.46 -7.06 -11.58
C ARG A 58 12.69 -8.45 -12.19
N ALA A 59 11.61 -9.16 -12.53
CA ALA A 59 11.69 -10.47 -13.16
C ALA A 59 12.34 -10.41 -14.55
N ALA A 60 11.90 -9.46 -15.39
CA ALA A 60 12.48 -9.26 -16.72
C ALA A 60 13.97 -8.85 -16.67
N LEU A 61 14.35 -8.05 -15.68
CA LEU A 61 15.76 -7.68 -15.46
C LEU A 61 16.59 -8.88 -15.00
N ALA A 62 16.05 -9.72 -14.12
CA ALA A 62 16.72 -10.93 -13.66
C ALA A 62 16.91 -11.95 -14.78
N ASP A 63 15.90 -12.17 -15.63
CA ASP A 63 15.97 -13.07 -16.79
C ASP A 63 17.03 -12.62 -17.81
N ALA A 64 17.18 -11.30 -18.00
CA ALA A 64 18.25 -10.71 -18.81
C ALA A 64 19.64 -10.70 -18.13
N GLY A 65 19.76 -11.20 -16.89
CA GLY A 65 21.01 -11.20 -16.13
C GLY A 65 21.47 -9.81 -15.68
N VAL A 66 20.55 -8.85 -15.57
CA VAL A 66 20.84 -7.49 -15.12
C VAL A 66 20.69 -7.42 -13.61
N GLU A 67 21.82 -7.34 -12.90
CA GLU A 67 21.82 -7.09 -11.46
C GLU A 67 21.25 -5.69 -11.18
N THR A 68 20.12 -5.65 -10.48
CA THR A 68 19.47 -4.40 -10.09
C THR A 68 19.65 -4.16 -8.60
N VAL A 69 20.16 -2.99 -8.25
CA VAL A 69 20.05 -2.48 -6.89
C VAL A 69 18.56 -2.23 -6.65
N THR A 70 17.99 -2.86 -5.63
CA THR A 70 16.54 -2.91 -5.39
C THR A 70 15.89 -1.52 -5.28
N ASP A 71 16.66 -0.50 -4.91
CA ASP A 71 16.24 0.91 -4.81
C ASP A 71 16.03 1.62 -6.17
N ASP A 72 16.43 1.02 -7.29
CA ASP A 72 16.30 1.62 -8.64
C ASP A 72 15.03 1.15 -9.37
N VAL A 73 14.43 0.02 -8.98
CA VAL A 73 13.35 -0.62 -9.77
C VAL A 73 12.06 0.22 -9.77
N SER A 74 11.65 0.79 -8.64
CA SER A 74 10.43 1.62 -8.57
C SER A 74 10.58 2.93 -9.37
N GLN A 75 11.80 3.51 -9.39
CA GLN A 75 12.10 4.70 -10.19
C GLN A 75 12.15 4.35 -11.68
N LEU A 76 12.79 3.24 -12.05
CA LEU A 76 12.82 2.73 -13.41
C LEU A 76 11.41 2.44 -13.92
N TYR A 77 10.57 1.76 -13.13
CA TYR A 77 9.17 1.55 -13.47
C TYR A 77 8.44 2.89 -13.69
N SER A 78 8.55 3.84 -12.75
CA SER A 78 7.90 5.16 -12.87
C SER A 78 8.37 5.94 -14.11
N LEU A 79 9.62 5.78 -14.54
CA LEU A 79 10.13 6.36 -15.78
C LEU A 79 9.54 5.65 -17.01
N LEU A 80 9.58 4.32 -17.05
CA LEU A 80 9.09 3.50 -18.17
C LEU A 80 7.57 3.57 -18.34
N ALA A 81 6.81 3.60 -17.24
CA ALA A 81 5.37 3.83 -17.22
C ALA A 81 4.97 5.24 -17.68
N GLY A 82 5.94 6.15 -17.73
CA GLY A 82 5.74 7.52 -18.19
C GLY A 82 5.21 8.49 -17.13
N ASP A 83 5.22 8.10 -15.86
CA ASP A 83 4.74 8.91 -14.74
C ASP A 83 5.75 9.99 -14.33
N THR A 84 7.05 9.73 -14.56
CA THR A 84 8.14 10.65 -14.19
C THR A 84 9.13 10.85 -15.33
N GLY A 85 9.99 11.87 -15.21
CA GLY A 85 11.04 12.18 -16.18
C GLY A 85 10.55 12.73 -17.52
N SER A 86 11.49 13.24 -18.31
CA SER A 86 11.29 13.72 -19.67
C SER A 86 11.29 12.58 -20.69
N ARG A 87 10.76 12.83 -21.89
CA ARG A 87 10.86 11.88 -23.02
C ARG A 87 12.31 11.49 -23.32
N GLY A 88 13.25 12.43 -23.19
CA GLY A 88 14.67 12.18 -23.44
C GLY A 88 15.29 11.20 -22.43
N GLU A 89 14.96 11.36 -21.15
CA GLU A 89 15.41 10.45 -20.09
C GLU A 89 14.84 9.05 -20.27
N ARG A 90 13.56 8.92 -20.64
CA ARG A 90 12.93 7.62 -20.92
C ARG A 90 13.62 6.90 -22.07
N THR A 91 13.78 7.58 -23.20
CA THR A 91 14.49 7.01 -24.36
C THR A 91 15.94 6.64 -24.04
N GLN A 92 16.61 7.37 -23.14
CA GLN A 92 17.97 7.01 -22.71
C GLN A 92 17.98 5.72 -21.90
N ILE A 93 17.02 5.54 -20.98
CA ILE A 93 16.87 4.33 -20.15
C ILE A 93 16.43 3.14 -21.00
N GLU A 94 15.43 3.29 -21.88
CA GLU A 94 14.97 2.25 -22.81
C GLU A 94 16.15 1.67 -23.59
N ARG A 95 16.93 2.52 -24.29
CA ARG A 95 18.10 2.07 -25.05
C ARG A 95 19.18 1.44 -24.18
N ARG A 96 19.32 1.85 -22.91
CA ARG A 96 20.29 1.25 -21.98
C ARG A 96 19.90 -0.18 -21.66
N LEU A 97 18.64 -0.41 -21.30
CA LEU A 97 18.10 -1.72 -20.97
C LEU A 97 18.07 -2.65 -22.19
N GLU A 98 17.70 -2.14 -23.37
CA GLU A 98 17.77 -2.88 -24.63
C GLU A 98 19.18 -3.38 -24.95
N ARG A 99 20.21 -2.56 -24.71
CA ARG A 99 21.62 -3.00 -24.87
C ARG A 99 22.03 -4.08 -23.86
N GLN A 100 21.31 -4.20 -22.76
CA GLN A 100 21.52 -5.23 -21.74
C GLN A 100 20.65 -6.48 -21.99
N GLY A 101 19.93 -6.54 -23.12
CA GLY A 101 19.13 -7.70 -23.52
C GLY A 101 17.67 -7.67 -23.07
N VAL A 102 17.20 -6.55 -22.49
CA VAL A 102 15.81 -6.41 -22.02
C VAL A 102 14.95 -5.87 -23.16
N ASP A 103 13.88 -6.59 -23.53
CA ASP A 103 12.87 -6.08 -24.47
C ASP A 103 11.91 -5.11 -23.76
N VAL A 104 12.32 -3.85 -23.67
CA VAL A 104 11.58 -2.81 -22.93
C VAL A 104 10.23 -2.50 -23.57
N ALA A 105 10.14 -2.54 -24.89
CA ALA A 105 8.91 -2.25 -25.61
C ALA A 105 7.84 -3.29 -25.28
N SER A 106 8.18 -4.57 -25.38
CA SER A 106 7.28 -5.66 -25.00
C SER A 106 6.95 -5.61 -23.50
N LEU A 107 7.93 -5.35 -22.63
CA LEU A 107 7.71 -5.26 -21.19
C LEU A 107 6.76 -4.13 -20.79
N ALA A 108 6.92 -2.94 -21.40
CA ALA A 108 6.06 -1.79 -21.11
C ALA A 108 4.61 -2.04 -21.56
N ASP A 109 4.43 -2.71 -22.71
CA ASP A 109 3.11 -3.16 -23.18
C ASP A 109 2.49 -4.22 -22.25
N GLU A 110 3.32 -4.95 -21.50
CA GLU A 110 2.89 -5.97 -20.53
C GLU A 110 2.50 -5.40 -19.16
N PHE A 111 2.78 -4.14 -18.86
CA PHE A 111 2.32 -3.53 -17.62
C PHE A 111 0.80 -3.63 -17.46
N VAL A 112 0.39 -3.95 -16.23
CA VAL A 112 -0.99 -4.20 -15.86
C VAL A 112 -1.60 -2.94 -15.27
N SER A 113 -2.86 -2.70 -15.60
CA SER A 113 -3.64 -1.64 -14.99
C SER A 113 -4.35 -2.15 -13.73
N TYR A 114 -4.86 -1.22 -12.91
CA TYR A 114 -5.75 -1.57 -11.79
C TYR A 114 -6.94 -2.43 -12.25
N GLY A 115 -7.42 -2.25 -13.48
CA GLY A 115 -8.51 -3.04 -14.06
C GLY A 115 -8.11 -4.49 -14.28
N ALA A 116 -6.87 -4.74 -14.73
CA ALA A 116 -6.32 -6.07 -14.90
C ALA A 116 -6.10 -6.77 -13.55
N ILE A 117 -5.59 -6.06 -12.54
CA ILE A 117 -5.49 -6.58 -11.16
C ILE A 117 -6.87 -6.93 -10.61
N ARG A 118 -7.86 -6.04 -10.76
CA ARG A 118 -9.24 -6.30 -10.32
C ARG A 118 -9.80 -7.55 -10.97
N SER A 119 -9.71 -7.67 -12.30
CA SER A 119 -10.20 -8.84 -13.04
C SER A 119 -9.52 -10.12 -12.60
N TYR A 120 -8.22 -10.08 -12.33
CA TYR A 120 -7.48 -11.23 -11.81
C TYR A 120 -7.95 -11.61 -10.39
N LEU A 121 -8.03 -10.66 -9.47
CA LEU A 121 -8.41 -10.93 -8.09
C LEU A 121 -9.86 -11.40 -7.97
N THR A 122 -10.82 -10.69 -8.56
CA THR A 122 -12.24 -11.08 -8.44
C THR A 122 -12.62 -12.22 -9.37
N GLY A 123 -12.09 -12.24 -10.59
CA GLY A 123 -12.55 -13.15 -11.64
C GLY A 123 -11.76 -14.46 -11.73
N TYR A 124 -10.50 -14.46 -11.30
CA TYR A 124 -9.64 -15.65 -11.38
C TYR A 124 -9.30 -16.23 -10.00
N ARG A 125 -9.03 -15.37 -9.00
CA ARG A 125 -8.79 -15.79 -7.62
C ARG A 125 -10.06 -15.90 -6.78
N ASN A 126 -11.19 -15.34 -7.23
CA ASN A 126 -12.43 -15.20 -6.45
C ASN A 126 -12.23 -14.45 -5.12
N ALA A 127 -11.21 -13.60 -5.07
CA ALA A 127 -10.95 -12.74 -3.92
C ALA A 127 -11.99 -11.61 -3.87
N THR A 128 -12.32 -11.16 -2.67
CA THR A 128 -13.25 -10.05 -2.41
C THR A 128 -12.58 -9.10 -1.44
N PRO A 129 -12.63 -7.77 -1.65
CA PRO A 129 -11.98 -6.87 -0.74
C PRO A 129 -12.73 -6.87 0.61
N PRO A 130 -12.07 -6.49 1.71
CA PRO A 130 -12.72 -6.47 3.01
C PRO A 130 -13.98 -5.59 2.95
N SER A 131 -15.02 -6.03 3.63
CA SER A 131 -16.24 -5.26 3.81
C SER A 131 -15.93 -3.92 4.48
N ALA A 132 -16.81 -2.93 4.31
CA ALA A 132 -16.61 -1.62 4.95
C ALA A 132 -16.52 -1.71 6.49
N THR A 133 -17.16 -2.73 7.08
CA THR A 133 -17.06 -3.04 8.51
C THR A 133 -15.68 -3.59 8.88
N GLU A 134 -15.07 -4.42 8.02
CA GLU A 134 -13.72 -4.96 8.22
C GLU A 134 -12.63 -3.90 7.98
N ARG A 135 -12.81 -2.96 7.05
CA ARG A 135 -11.87 -1.83 6.84
C ARG A 135 -11.92 -0.77 7.94
N THR A 136 -12.99 -0.73 8.71
CA THR A 136 -13.08 0.12 9.92
C THR A 136 -12.47 -0.65 11.08
N ASN A 137 -11.21 -1.08 10.95
CA ASN A 137 -10.54 -1.77 12.04
C ASN A 137 -10.00 -0.77 13.06
N ALA A 138 -9.88 -1.24 14.31
CA ALA A 138 -9.41 -0.46 15.45
C ALA A 138 -8.08 0.27 15.15
N THR A 139 -7.20 -0.34 14.35
CA THR A 139 -5.92 0.20 13.91
C THR A 139 -6.06 1.49 13.08
N THR A 140 -6.97 1.53 12.11
CA THR A 140 -7.18 2.72 11.26
C THR A 140 -7.77 3.87 12.07
N ILE A 141 -8.68 3.55 13.00
CA ILE A 141 -9.23 4.52 13.95
C ILE A 141 -8.12 5.03 14.88
N ALA A 142 -7.26 4.16 15.40
CA ALA A 142 -6.13 4.53 16.26
C ALA A 142 -5.17 5.49 15.54
N ARG A 143 -4.78 5.19 14.30
CA ARG A 143 -3.93 6.07 13.47
C ARG A 143 -4.56 7.45 13.24
N THR A 144 -5.87 7.49 13.01
CA THR A 144 -6.60 8.74 12.82
C THR A 144 -6.57 9.60 14.10
N ILE A 145 -6.79 8.98 15.26
CA ILE A 145 -6.78 9.68 16.54
C ILE A 145 -5.36 10.17 16.88
N ASP A 146 -4.33 9.36 16.63
CA ASP A 146 -2.95 9.79 16.87
C ASP A 146 -2.55 10.98 15.99
N GLY A 147 -2.95 10.98 14.71
CA GLY A 147 -2.75 12.13 13.82
C GLY A 147 -3.41 13.43 14.34
N LEU A 148 -4.56 13.32 14.99
CA LEU A 148 -5.22 14.47 15.63
C LEU A 148 -4.47 14.95 16.89
N ARG A 149 -3.94 14.02 17.70
CA ARG A 149 -3.11 14.36 18.88
C ARG A 149 -1.87 15.12 18.46
N GLN A 150 -1.11 14.60 17.50
CA GLN A 150 0.11 15.23 16.99
C GLN A 150 -0.14 16.64 16.45
N ARG A 151 -1.23 16.83 15.68
CA ARG A 151 -1.60 18.15 15.16
C ARG A 151 -1.99 19.12 16.27
N THR A 152 -2.73 18.65 17.27
CA THR A 152 -3.10 19.47 18.44
C THR A 152 -1.86 19.95 19.18
N VAL A 153 -0.90 19.06 19.41
CA VAL A 153 0.40 19.39 20.02
C VAL A 153 1.12 20.46 19.20
N ALA A 154 1.35 20.20 17.91
CA ALA A 154 2.09 21.10 17.04
C ALA A 154 1.44 22.49 16.91
N VAL A 155 0.11 22.55 16.78
CA VAL A 155 -0.64 23.82 16.71
C VAL A 155 -0.56 24.58 18.04
N THR A 156 -0.58 23.87 19.17
CA THR A 156 -0.47 24.49 20.49
C THR A 156 0.92 25.05 20.73
N GLU A 157 1.97 24.28 20.43
CA GLU A 157 3.37 24.74 20.49
C GLU A 157 3.57 26.00 19.64
N SER A 158 3.14 25.97 18.38
CA SER A 158 3.24 27.12 17.47
C SER A 158 2.52 28.38 18.00
N LYS A 159 1.40 28.21 18.71
CA LYS A 159 0.67 29.35 19.32
C LYS A 159 1.38 29.87 20.58
N LEU A 160 1.92 28.99 21.41
CA LEU A 160 2.67 29.38 22.59
C LEU A 160 3.93 30.16 22.18
N ASP A 161 4.71 29.64 21.23
CA ASP A 161 5.90 30.30 20.69
C ASP A 161 5.58 31.71 20.20
N ARG A 162 4.51 31.88 19.44
CA ARG A 162 4.08 33.19 18.95
C ARG A 162 3.73 34.18 20.07
N LEU A 163 3.14 33.70 21.18
CA LEU A 163 2.84 34.55 22.33
C LEU A 163 4.12 34.93 23.10
N GLN A 164 5.14 34.06 23.10
CA GLN A 164 6.44 34.40 23.64
C GLN A 164 7.17 35.44 22.79
N ASP A 165 7.15 35.26 21.46
CA ASP A 165 7.77 36.20 20.50
C ASP A 165 7.18 37.61 20.56
N THR A 166 5.92 37.73 21.01
CA THR A 166 5.22 39.01 21.15
C THR A 166 5.21 39.54 22.59
N ASP A 167 6.01 38.94 23.48
CA ASP A 167 6.10 39.27 24.92
C ASP A 167 4.74 39.24 25.65
N GLN A 168 3.75 38.53 25.11
CA GLN A 168 2.42 38.39 25.72
C GLN A 168 2.36 37.20 26.70
N LEU A 169 3.34 36.29 26.64
CA LEU A 169 3.45 35.13 27.50
C LEU A 169 4.92 34.86 27.86
N GLN A 170 5.21 34.65 29.14
CA GLN A 170 6.52 34.20 29.60
C GLN A 170 6.41 32.79 30.15
N VAL A 171 7.01 31.83 29.44
CA VAL A 171 7.05 30.41 29.80
C VAL A 171 8.47 29.89 29.62
N GLY A 172 8.93 29.06 30.54
CA GLY A 172 10.25 28.41 30.42
C GLY A 172 10.29 27.34 29.33
N PRO A 173 11.40 26.59 29.21
CA PRO A 173 11.45 25.40 28.36
C PRO A 173 10.29 24.46 28.71
N HIS A 174 9.49 24.10 27.71
CA HIS A 174 8.24 23.35 27.90
C HIS A 174 8.08 22.25 26.86
N ARG A 175 7.09 21.39 27.08
CA ARG A 175 6.64 20.35 26.15
C ARG A 175 5.12 20.34 26.19
N VAL A 176 4.48 20.15 25.03
CA VAL A 176 3.04 20.01 24.95
C VAL A 176 2.68 18.53 24.80
N PHE A 177 1.69 18.09 25.58
CA PHE A 177 1.13 16.76 25.52
C PHE A 177 -0.38 16.87 25.28
N ALA A 178 -0.94 15.94 24.50
CA ALA A 178 -2.37 15.83 24.27
C ALA A 178 -2.74 14.36 24.41
N ASP A 179 -3.67 14.04 25.31
CA ASP A 179 -4.09 12.67 25.59
C ASP A 179 -5.60 12.53 25.40
N VAL A 180 -6.03 11.38 24.89
CA VAL A 180 -7.44 11.06 24.67
C VAL A 180 -7.74 9.80 25.46
N GLN A 181 -8.57 9.95 26.49
CA GLN A 181 -8.89 8.89 27.44
C GLN A 181 -10.36 8.49 27.30
N VAL A 182 -10.63 7.18 27.41
CA VAL A 182 -11.97 6.62 27.42
C VAL A 182 -12.28 6.07 28.81
N LEU A 183 -13.29 6.61 29.47
CA LEU A 183 -13.81 6.08 30.73
C LEU A 183 -14.94 5.08 30.43
N CYS A 184 -14.76 3.83 30.83
CA CYS A 184 -15.86 2.89 30.85
C CYS A 184 -16.65 3.06 32.15
N GLU A 185 -17.88 3.56 32.07
CA GLU A 185 -18.74 3.77 33.25
C GLU A 185 -19.16 2.47 33.95
N ARG A 186 -19.03 1.33 33.26
CA ARG A 186 -19.41 0.01 33.81
C ARG A 186 -18.31 -0.61 34.67
N CYS A 187 -17.05 -0.63 34.20
CA CYS A 187 -15.93 -1.13 35.00
C CYS A 187 -15.20 -0.02 35.79
N GLY A 188 -15.52 1.25 35.54
CA GLY A 188 -14.93 2.41 36.23
C GLY A 188 -13.48 2.72 35.83
N LYS A 189 -12.93 2.02 34.84
CA LYS A 189 -11.54 2.19 34.38
C LYS A 189 -11.43 3.19 33.24
N GLN A 190 -10.32 3.92 33.23
CA GLN A 190 -9.91 4.81 32.14
C GLN A 190 -8.82 4.11 31.33
N TYR A 191 -8.92 4.24 30.02
CA TYR A 191 -7.97 3.67 29.07
C TYR A 191 -7.47 4.77 28.15
N ASP A 192 -6.19 4.72 27.80
CA ASP A 192 -5.75 5.40 26.58
C ASP A 192 -6.51 4.82 25.40
N VAL A 193 -6.97 5.68 24.49
CA VAL A 193 -7.77 5.25 23.37
C VAL A 193 -7.00 4.31 22.43
N ALA A 194 -5.68 4.45 22.30
CA ALA A 194 -4.87 3.52 21.52
C ALA A 194 -4.81 2.16 22.21
N ASP A 195 -4.51 2.13 23.51
CA ASP A 195 -4.45 0.89 24.29
C ASP A 195 -5.78 0.15 24.29
N LEU A 196 -6.91 0.86 24.38
CA LEU A 196 -8.25 0.27 24.33
C LEU A 196 -8.56 -0.33 22.96
N LEU A 197 -8.17 0.36 21.88
CA LEU A 197 -8.35 -0.11 20.51
C LEU A 197 -7.49 -1.35 20.24
N ASP A 198 -6.25 -1.36 20.73
CA ASP A 198 -5.34 -2.51 20.63
C ASP A 198 -5.82 -3.71 21.46
N ALA A 199 -6.32 -3.49 22.68
CA ALA A 199 -6.88 -4.53 23.53
C ALA A 199 -8.20 -5.09 22.99
N GLY A 200 -8.90 -4.33 22.14
CA GLY A 200 -10.19 -4.71 21.53
C GLY A 200 -11.36 -4.77 22.52
N SER A 201 -11.12 -4.64 23.81
CA SER A 201 -12.13 -4.65 24.85
C SER A 201 -11.65 -3.94 26.12
N CYS A 202 -12.60 -3.55 26.97
CA CYS A 202 -12.30 -3.13 28.33
C CYS A 202 -12.53 -4.30 29.28
N ASP A 203 -12.05 -4.17 30.52
CA ASP A 203 -12.12 -5.17 31.59
C ASP A 203 -13.54 -5.63 31.97
N CYS A 204 -14.59 -5.03 31.40
CA CYS A 204 -15.94 -5.61 31.48
C CYS A 204 -16.05 -6.98 30.79
N TYR A 205 -15.13 -7.28 29.87
CA TYR A 205 -15.16 -8.43 28.98
C TYR A 205 -13.88 -9.28 29.06
N GLU A 206 -12.94 -8.91 29.93
CA GLU A 206 -11.83 -9.78 30.31
C GLU A 206 -12.32 -10.80 31.37
N PRO A 207 -11.98 -12.09 31.24
CA PRO A 207 -12.37 -13.14 32.18
C PRO A 207 -11.64 -13.09 33.54
#